data_AF-A0A7C2QV31-F1
#
_entry.id   AF-A0A7C2QV31-F1
#
_cell.length_a   1.000
_cell.length_b   1.000
_cell.length_c   1.000
_cell.angle_alpha   90.00
_cell.angle_beta   90.00
_cell.angle_gamma   90.00
#
_symmetry.space_group_name_H-M   'P 1'
#
loop_
_entity.id
_entity.type
_entity.pdbx_description
1 polymer ?
#
loop_
_entity_poly.entity_id
_entity_poly.type
_entity_poly.pdbx_seq_one_letter_code
_entity_poly.pdbx_strand_id
1 'polypeptide(L)'
;MSRYSRSICIILFQSLFMLLQAQPNRYGVPIISNYEHYVTGGSEQNWCITQDFRGIMYIGNNDKGVLEYDGVEWRTIPLPNNPYVRSLVTGDDGIVYVGADGEFGYLAPDGRGDLQYRTLSDTIRNEEPGFRIGEIWKTYYVKDRVYFCSPPMIYVYEPDERELKMIETPDHAFLSYFIDNELYVGDYSSGLMRLEADSFVVVTGGDNFSEMNISGLVRFDTGRLLVATYYQGIFLLDLVTGEVNRSFVDPDLNEYLKNGVITYLHPLDRDFAVATYYSG
;
A
#
# COMPACT_ATOMS: atom_id res chain seq x y z
N MET A 1 -49.88 -51.61 2.14
CA MET A 1 -48.71 -50.88 1.59
C MET A 1 -48.70 -49.37 1.88
N SER A 2 -49.65 -48.78 2.62
CA SER A 2 -49.77 -47.31 2.76
C SER A 2 -49.05 -46.65 3.96
N ARG A 3 -48.66 -47.41 4.99
CA ARG A 3 -48.01 -46.85 6.19
C ARG A 3 -46.51 -46.59 6.01
N TYR A 4 -45.78 -47.51 5.38
CA TYR A 4 -44.32 -47.37 5.18
C TYR A 4 -43.96 -46.29 4.17
N SER A 5 -44.79 -46.07 3.15
CA SER A 5 -44.59 -45.02 2.14
C SER A 5 -44.62 -43.61 2.76
N ARG A 6 -45.51 -43.37 3.75
CA ARG A 6 -45.55 -42.08 4.46
C ARG A 6 -44.31 -41.83 5.31
N SER A 7 -43.82 -42.84 6.03
CA SER A 7 -42.61 -42.72 6.84
C SER A 7 -41.36 -42.48 5.98
N ILE A 8 -41.26 -43.12 4.81
CA ILE A 8 -40.15 -42.91 3.87
C ILE A 8 -40.20 -41.48 3.29
N CYS A 9 -41.38 -40.97 2.93
CA CYS A 9 -41.51 -39.59 2.46
C CYS A 9 -41.13 -38.56 3.54
N ILE A 10 -41.47 -38.81 4.81
CA ILE A 10 -41.11 -37.90 5.92
C ILE A 10 -39.59 -37.92 6.17
N ILE A 11 -38.95 -39.10 6.12
CA ILE A 11 -37.49 -39.22 6.28
C ILE A 11 -36.76 -38.56 5.10
N LEU A 12 -37.23 -38.77 3.87
CA LEU A 12 -36.67 -38.11 2.69
C LEU A 12 -36.83 -36.58 2.77
N PHE A 13 -37.99 -36.09 3.21
CA PHE A 13 -38.24 -34.67 3.40
C PHE A 13 -37.34 -34.06 4.48
N GLN A 14 -37.14 -34.75 5.61
CA GLN A 14 -36.22 -34.29 6.66
C GLN A 14 -34.74 -34.34 6.25
N SER A 15 -34.33 -35.33 5.45
CA SER A 15 -32.97 -35.37 4.89
C SER A 15 -32.72 -34.24 3.88
N LEU A 16 -33.76 -33.77 3.19
CA LEU A 16 -33.66 -32.64 2.26
C LEU A 16 -33.42 -31.30 2.99
N PHE A 17 -33.95 -31.15 4.21
CA PHE A 17 -33.74 -29.95 5.03
C PHE A 17 -32.34 -29.86 5.65
N MET A 18 -31.66 -31.00 5.88
CA MET A 18 -30.27 -31.00 6.37
C MET A 18 -29.24 -30.59 5.30
N LEU A 19 -29.60 -30.67 4.02
CA LEU A 19 -28.75 -30.27 2.89
C LEU A 19 -28.87 -28.78 2.52
N LEU A 20 -29.81 -28.05 3.13
CA LEU A 20 -30.07 -26.63 2.86
C LEU A 20 -29.42 -25.72 3.90
N GLN A 21 -28.19 -26.02 4.31
CA GLN A 21 -27.33 -25.02 4.94
C GLN A 21 -26.85 -24.07 3.84
N ALA A 22 -27.71 -23.16 3.39
CA ALA A 22 -27.23 -21.96 2.71
C ALA A 22 -26.31 -21.24 3.71
N GLN A 23 -25.04 -21.05 3.37
CA GLN A 23 -24.15 -20.19 4.12
C GLN A 23 -24.41 -18.77 3.61
N PRO A 24 -25.27 -17.95 4.24
CA PRO A 24 -25.33 -16.55 3.89
C PRO A 24 -23.92 -15.99 4.12
N ASN A 25 -23.31 -15.44 3.07
CA ASN A 25 -22.08 -14.68 3.24
C ASN A 25 -22.41 -13.57 4.24
N ARG A 26 -21.86 -13.69 5.46
CA ARG A 26 -22.14 -12.78 6.58
C ARG A 26 -21.80 -11.33 6.24
N TYR A 27 -20.93 -11.12 5.26
CA TYR A 27 -20.45 -9.83 4.81
C TYR A 27 -21.14 -9.33 3.52
N GLY A 28 -22.07 -10.11 2.95
CA GLY A 28 -22.72 -9.80 1.69
C GLY A 28 -21.81 -9.98 0.46
N VAL A 29 -22.39 -9.83 -0.73
CA VAL A 29 -21.62 -9.76 -1.98
C VAL A 29 -21.41 -8.28 -2.29
N PRO A 30 -20.16 -7.78 -2.36
CA PRO A 30 -19.94 -6.38 -2.68
C PRO A 30 -20.47 -6.07 -4.09
N ILE A 31 -21.06 -4.89 -4.26
CA ILE A 31 -21.38 -4.38 -5.59
C ILE A 31 -20.07 -3.89 -6.20
N ILE A 32 -19.54 -4.65 -7.15
CA ILE A 32 -18.28 -4.35 -7.84
C ILE A 32 -18.62 -3.70 -9.18
N SER A 33 -18.06 -2.52 -9.42
CA SER A 33 -18.05 -1.88 -10.74
C SER A 33 -16.64 -1.95 -11.30
N ASN A 34 -16.50 -2.43 -12.53
CA ASN A 34 -15.22 -2.53 -13.21
C ASN A 34 -15.13 -1.45 -14.30
N TYR A 35 -14.03 -0.71 -14.31
CA TYR A 35 -13.72 0.28 -15.34
C TYR A 35 -12.51 -0.21 -16.12
N GLU A 36 -12.75 -0.59 -17.38
CA GLU A 36 -11.69 -1.04 -18.28
C GLU A 36 -10.80 0.14 -18.70
N HIS A 37 -9.55 -0.15 -19.07
CA HIS A 37 -8.56 0.87 -19.44
C HIS A 37 -9.03 1.82 -20.57
N TYR A 38 -9.82 1.32 -21.53
CA TYR A 38 -10.39 2.14 -22.61
C TYR A 38 -11.50 3.09 -22.13
N VAL A 39 -12.11 2.83 -20.96
CA VAL A 39 -13.06 3.73 -20.29
C VAL A 39 -12.31 4.78 -19.48
N THR A 40 -11.26 4.39 -18.77
CA THR A 40 -10.49 5.29 -17.90
C THR A 40 -9.51 6.18 -18.66
N GLY A 41 -9.18 5.83 -19.91
CA GLY A 41 -8.10 6.47 -20.68
C GLY A 41 -6.69 6.09 -20.19
N GLY A 42 -6.61 5.17 -19.23
CA GLY A 42 -5.36 4.66 -18.65
C GLY A 42 -4.76 3.46 -19.39
N SER A 43 -3.68 2.92 -18.85
CA SER A 43 -3.22 1.56 -19.13
C SER A 43 -3.80 0.54 -18.16
N GLU A 44 -3.50 -0.73 -18.41
CA GLU A 44 -3.98 -1.89 -17.66
C GLU A 44 -3.49 -1.94 -16.20
N GLN A 45 -2.38 -1.28 -15.88
CA GLN A 45 -1.75 -1.35 -14.57
C GLN A 45 -1.89 -0.05 -13.78
N ASN A 46 -2.47 -0.18 -12.60
CA ASN A 46 -2.59 0.88 -11.60
C ASN A 46 -1.77 0.49 -10.36
N TRP A 47 -0.96 1.42 -9.87
CA TRP A 47 0.03 1.14 -8.81
C TRP A 47 -0.36 1.70 -7.44
N CYS A 48 -1.09 2.81 -7.45
CA CYS A 48 -1.46 3.51 -6.22
C CYS A 48 -2.75 4.30 -6.42
N ILE A 49 -3.39 4.64 -5.31
CA ILE A 49 -4.63 5.38 -5.28
C ILE A 49 -4.65 6.31 -4.07
N THR A 50 -5.23 7.50 -4.23
CA THR A 50 -5.56 8.40 -3.13
C THR A 50 -6.87 9.12 -3.44
N GLN A 51 -7.45 9.77 -2.43
CA GLN A 51 -8.65 10.59 -2.57
C GLN A 51 -8.41 11.94 -1.90
N ASP A 52 -8.79 13.02 -2.57
CA ASP A 52 -8.72 14.36 -1.98
C ASP A 52 -9.94 14.69 -1.11
N PHE A 53 -9.92 15.85 -0.45
CA PHE A 53 -11.02 16.31 0.40
C PHE A 53 -12.31 16.68 -0.35
N ARG A 54 -12.27 16.76 -1.69
CA ARG A 54 -13.46 16.97 -2.53
C ARG A 54 -14.11 15.64 -2.91
N GLY A 55 -13.48 14.51 -2.56
CA GLY A 55 -13.93 13.16 -2.91
C GLY A 55 -13.41 12.69 -4.27
N ILE A 56 -12.52 13.45 -4.92
CA ILE A 56 -11.95 13.10 -6.21
C ILE A 56 -10.88 12.03 -6.01
N MET A 57 -10.95 10.97 -6.82
CA MET A 57 -10.01 9.86 -6.77
C MET A 57 -8.86 10.10 -7.74
N TYR A 58 -7.64 9.81 -7.30
CA TYR A 58 -6.43 9.88 -8.10
C TYR A 58 -5.77 8.50 -8.14
N ILE A 59 -5.47 8.01 -9.34
CA ILE A 59 -4.88 6.69 -9.56
C ILE A 59 -3.57 6.85 -10.32
N GLY A 60 -2.48 6.30 -9.78
CA GLY A 60 -1.19 6.27 -10.44
C GLY A 60 -1.15 5.13 -11.46
N ASN A 61 -0.96 5.47 -12.73
CA ASN A 61 -0.99 4.54 -13.84
C ASN A 61 0.43 4.26 -14.38
N ASN A 62 0.58 3.17 -15.13
CA ASN A 62 1.86 2.73 -15.69
C ASN A 62 2.45 3.73 -16.71
N ASP A 63 1.68 4.19 -17.70
CA ASP A 63 2.21 5.02 -18.80
C ASP A 63 1.26 6.15 -19.22
N LYS A 64 0.24 6.42 -18.40
CA LYS A 64 -0.74 7.50 -18.59
C LYS A 64 -0.75 8.51 -17.44
N GLY A 65 0.35 8.65 -16.71
CA GLY A 65 0.45 9.61 -15.61
C GLY A 65 -0.57 9.33 -14.49
N VAL A 66 -1.23 10.39 -13.99
CA VAL A 66 -2.27 10.29 -12.97
C VAL A 66 -3.65 10.32 -13.62
N LEU A 67 -4.49 9.32 -13.33
CA LEU A 67 -5.90 9.34 -13.67
C LEU A 67 -6.67 10.03 -12.55
N GLU A 68 -7.54 10.96 -12.91
CA GLU A 68 -8.47 11.61 -11.99
C GLU A 68 -9.89 11.16 -12.31
N TYR A 69 -10.66 10.83 -11.26
CA TYR A 69 -12.04 10.38 -11.38
C TYR A 69 -12.94 11.09 -10.36
N ASP A 70 -14.01 11.72 -10.87
CA ASP A 70 -14.95 12.51 -10.07
C ASP A 70 -16.22 11.74 -9.64
N GLY A 71 -16.30 10.45 -9.98
CA GLY A 71 -17.49 9.61 -9.79
C GLY A 71 -18.30 9.41 -11.07
N VAL A 72 -18.03 10.18 -12.13
CA VAL A 72 -18.72 10.06 -13.43
C VAL A 72 -17.71 10.04 -14.59
N GLU A 73 -16.82 11.03 -14.65
CA GLU A 73 -15.88 11.23 -15.73
C GLU A 73 -14.44 10.94 -15.30
N TRP A 74 -13.66 10.43 -16.25
CA TRP A 74 -12.23 10.19 -16.11
C TRP A 74 -11.46 11.24 -16.90
N ARG A 75 -10.40 11.78 -16.31
CA ARG A 75 -9.41 12.58 -17.03
C ARG A 75 -7.99 12.14 -16.71
N THR A 76 -7.07 12.46 -17.61
CA THR A 76 -5.65 12.15 -17.45
C THR A 76 -4.85 13.41 -17.18
N ILE A 77 -4.00 13.36 -16.15
CA ILE A 77 -3.01 14.38 -15.82
C ILE A 77 -1.63 13.80 -16.18
N PRO A 78 -1.07 14.17 -17.34
CA PRO A 78 0.19 13.59 -17.81
C PRO A 78 1.38 14.09 -16.99
N LEU A 79 2.39 13.22 -16.88
CA LEU A 79 3.71 13.57 -16.35
C LEU A 79 4.72 13.69 -17.51
N PRO A 80 5.79 14.47 -17.38
CA PRO A 80 6.87 14.50 -18.37
C PRO A 80 7.39 13.09 -18.64
N ASN A 81 7.46 12.69 -19.91
CA ASN A 81 7.89 11.35 -20.36
C ASN A 81 7.02 10.16 -19.90
N ASN A 82 5.87 10.42 -19.26
CA ASN A 82 4.91 9.40 -18.78
C ASN A 82 5.56 8.19 -18.05
N PRO A 83 6.34 8.43 -16.98
CA PRO A 83 6.89 7.35 -16.16
C PRO A 83 5.79 6.59 -15.42
N TYR A 84 6.18 5.45 -14.85
CA TYR A 84 5.35 4.70 -13.90
C TYR A 84 5.02 5.57 -12.68
N VAL A 85 3.75 5.90 -12.45
CA VAL A 85 3.35 6.60 -11.22
C VAL A 85 3.19 5.57 -10.10
N ARG A 86 4.18 5.48 -9.22
CA ARG A 86 4.32 4.43 -8.21
C ARG A 86 3.62 4.73 -6.89
N SER A 87 3.54 6.00 -6.51
CA SER A 87 2.92 6.39 -5.24
C SER A 87 2.21 7.73 -5.32
N LEU A 88 1.14 7.84 -4.53
CA LEU A 88 0.32 9.04 -4.39
C LEU A 88 -0.03 9.21 -2.91
N VAL A 89 -0.09 10.45 -2.45
CA VAL A 89 -0.66 10.80 -1.15
C VAL A 89 -1.36 12.15 -1.24
N THR A 90 -2.53 12.27 -0.63
CA THR A 90 -3.16 13.57 -0.39
C THR A 90 -2.70 14.05 0.98
N GLY A 91 -2.04 15.20 1.02
CA GLY A 91 -1.62 15.84 2.27
C GLY A 91 -2.77 16.48 3.03
N ASP A 92 -2.54 16.76 4.31
CA ASP A 92 -3.51 17.50 5.14
C ASP A 92 -3.66 18.97 4.68
N ASP A 93 -2.72 19.46 3.86
CA ASP A 93 -2.81 20.71 3.12
C ASP A 93 -3.71 20.65 1.88
N GLY A 94 -4.27 19.48 1.56
CA GLY A 94 -5.17 19.25 0.42
C GLY A 94 -4.45 19.11 -0.92
N ILE A 95 -3.13 18.99 -0.94
CA ILE A 95 -2.33 18.79 -2.15
C ILE A 95 -2.14 17.30 -2.40
N VAL A 96 -2.29 16.88 -3.66
CA VAL A 96 -1.95 15.52 -4.09
C VAL A 96 -0.49 15.50 -4.52
N TYR A 97 0.34 14.77 -3.78
CA TYR A 97 1.74 14.52 -4.09
C TYR A 97 1.90 13.25 -4.89
N VAL A 98 2.85 13.28 -5.83
CA VAL A 98 3.03 12.24 -6.84
C VAL A 98 4.49 11.79 -6.86
N GLY A 99 4.69 10.49 -6.65
CA GLY A 99 5.97 9.82 -6.83
C GLY A 99 5.94 8.89 -8.04
N ALA A 100 6.90 9.04 -8.95
CA ALA A 100 6.99 8.27 -10.18
C ALA A 100 8.40 7.71 -10.41
N ASP A 101 8.61 6.96 -11.49
CA ASP A 101 9.95 6.53 -11.89
C ASP A 101 10.81 7.72 -12.33
N GLY A 102 11.85 8.03 -11.55
CA GLY A 102 12.83 9.08 -11.85
C GLY A 102 12.37 10.53 -11.59
N GLU A 103 11.19 10.73 -11.03
CA GLU A 103 10.55 12.03 -10.87
C GLU A 103 9.57 12.05 -9.68
N PHE A 104 9.48 13.17 -8.98
CA PHE A 104 8.42 13.44 -8.00
C PHE A 104 8.00 14.90 -8.00
N GLY A 105 6.78 15.14 -7.51
CA GLY A 105 6.13 16.42 -7.59
C GLY A 105 4.76 16.43 -6.93
N TYR A 106 3.92 17.36 -7.38
CA TYR A 106 2.57 17.53 -6.85
C TYR A 106 1.60 18.04 -7.92
N LEU A 107 0.31 17.91 -7.66
CA LEU A 107 -0.75 18.44 -8.50
C LEU A 107 -1.14 19.84 -8.01
N ALA A 108 -1.17 20.79 -8.94
CA ALA A 108 -1.59 22.17 -8.65
C ALA A 108 -2.48 22.71 -9.78
N PRO A 109 -3.49 23.53 -9.47
CA PRO A 109 -4.35 24.12 -10.49
C PRO A 109 -3.57 25.07 -11.39
N ASP A 110 -3.93 25.10 -12.67
CA ASP A 110 -3.53 26.15 -13.58
C ASP A 110 -4.44 27.40 -13.44
N GLY A 111 -4.27 28.37 -14.33
CA GLY A 111 -5.08 29.61 -14.30
C GLY A 111 -6.57 29.41 -14.59
N ARG A 112 -6.99 28.20 -14.98
CA ARG A 112 -8.40 27.81 -15.20
C ARG A 112 -8.94 26.93 -14.07
N GLY A 113 -8.09 26.51 -13.14
CA GLY A 113 -8.45 25.60 -12.06
C GLY A 113 -8.23 24.12 -12.41
N ASP A 114 -7.69 23.80 -13.59
CA ASP A 114 -7.39 22.43 -13.97
C ASP A 114 -6.09 21.96 -13.32
N LEU A 115 -6.12 20.81 -12.65
CA LEU A 115 -4.92 20.29 -12.01
C LEU A 115 -3.89 19.88 -13.04
N GLN A 116 -2.66 20.35 -12.83
CA GLN A 116 -1.49 20.03 -13.62
C GLN A 116 -0.40 19.48 -12.71
N TYR A 117 0.39 18.54 -13.23
CA TYR A 117 1.58 18.07 -12.55
C TYR A 117 2.66 19.16 -12.50
N ARG A 118 3.28 19.35 -11.34
CA ARG A 118 4.42 20.24 -11.10
C ARG A 118 5.58 19.41 -10.55
N THR A 119 6.69 19.43 -11.26
CA THR A 119 7.92 18.75 -10.82
C THR A 119 8.54 19.45 -9.61
N LEU A 120 9.03 18.65 -8.66
CA LEU A 120 9.90 19.06 -7.56
C LEU A 120 11.32 18.52 -7.73
N SER A 121 11.47 17.37 -8.38
CA SER A 121 12.76 16.69 -8.59
C SER A 121 13.80 17.50 -9.37
N ASP A 122 13.37 18.48 -10.18
CA ASP A 122 14.29 19.39 -10.86
C ASP A 122 15.15 20.22 -9.91
N THR A 123 14.68 20.47 -8.68
CA THR A 123 15.46 21.17 -7.64
C THR A 123 16.80 20.45 -7.40
N ILE A 124 16.75 19.12 -7.25
CA ILE A 124 17.96 18.28 -7.07
C ILE A 124 18.83 18.31 -8.32
N ARG A 125 18.23 18.12 -9.50
CA ARG A 125 18.98 18.04 -10.76
C ARG A 125 19.70 19.36 -11.10
N ASN A 126 19.16 20.48 -10.65
CA ASN A 126 19.76 21.80 -10.81
C ASN A 126 20.95 22.02 -9.87
N GLU A 127 20.89 21.48 -8.65
CA GLU A 127 21.99 21.54 -7.67
C GLU A 127 23.09 20.52 -7.99
N GLU A 128 22.71 19.31 -8.41
CA GLU A 128 23.61 18.20 -8.75
C GLU A 128 23.31 17.65 -10.15
N PRO A 129 23.87 18.27 -11.21
CA PRO A 129 23.67 17.81 -12.58
C PRO A 129 24.12 16.36 -12.77
N GLY A 130 23.22 15.53 -13.30
CA GLY A 130 23.47 14.09 -13.53
C GLY A 130 23.03 13.18 -12.38
N PHE A 131 22.54 13.73 -11.27
CA PHE A 131 21.91 12.96 -10.21
C PHE A 131 20.72 12.15 -10.75
N ARG A 132 20.66 10.86 -10.40
CA ARG A 132 19.62 9.95 -10.86
C ARG A 132 18.70 9.59 -9.70
N ILE A 133 17.45 10.01 -9.83
CA ILE A 133 16.36 9.59 -8.95
C ILE A 133 15.87 8.23 -9.46
N GLY A 134 15.60 7.30 -8.55
CA GLY A 134 15.03 5.99 -8.86
C GLY A 134 13.50 6.00 -8.85
N GLU A 135 12.92 4.83 -8.68
CA GLU A 135 11.47 4.69 -8.50
C GLU A 135 11.04 5.18 -7.12
N ILE A 136 10.05 6.08 -7.06
CA ILE A 136 9.45 6.52 -5.80
C ILE A 136 8.39 5.52 -5.33
N TRP A 137 8.83 4.45 -4.65
CA TRP A 137 7.99 3.33 -4.22
C TRP A 137 6.88 3.72 -3.25
N LYS A 138 7.12 4.72 -2.41
CA LYS A 138 6.15 5.22 -1.41
C LYS A 138 6.24 6.72 -1.29
N THR A 139 5.09 7.36 -1.10
CA THR A 139 4.99 8.78 -0.75
C THR A 139 4.13 8.91 0.50
N TYR A 140 4.58 9.70 1.47
CA TYR A 140 3.88 9.94 2.73
C TYR A 140 3.77 11.42 3.03
N TYR A 141 2.67 11.83 3.66
CA TYR A 141 2.50 13.16 4.23
C TYR A 141 2.40 13.02 5.75
N VAL A 142 3.36 13.57 6.49
CA VAL A 142 3.43 13.45 7.95
C VAL A 142 3.99 14.73 8.54
N LYS A 143 3.26 15.34 9.48
CA LYS A 143 3.67 16.57 10.20
C LYS A 143 4.14 17.67 9.23
N ASP A 144 3.29 17.99 8.26
CA ASP A 144 3.51 19.04 7.25
C ASP A 144 4.74 18.81 6.34
N ARG A 145 5.18 17.55 6.24
CA ARG A 145 6.31 17.14 5.38
C ARG A 145 5.91 16.00 4.47
N VAL A 146 6.50 16.01 3.28
CA VAL A 146 6.29 14.97 2.27
C VAL A 146 7.55 14.14 2.14
N TYR A 147 7.41 12.82 2.28
CA TYR A 147 8.50 11.87 2.17
C TYR A 147 8.32 11.08 0.88
N PHE A 148 9.19 11.32 -0.10
CA PHE A 148 9.29 10.53 -1.32
C PHE A 148 10.39 9.46 -1.12
N CYS A 149 10.00 8.21 -0.92
CA CYS A 149 10.92 7.13 -0.58
C CYS A 149 11.37 6.36 -1.83
N SER A 150 12.68 6.36 -2.09
CA SER A 150 13.29 5.77 -3.27
C SER A 150 14.74 5.33 -2.98
N PRO A 151 14.94 4.12 -2.42
CA PRO A 151 16.29 3.63 -2.11
C PRO A 151 17.25 3.86 -3.30
N PRO A 152 18.46 4.39 -3.06
CA PRO A 152 19.11 4.54 -1.75
C PRO A 152 18.79 5.83 -0.98
N MET A 153 17.77 6.59 -1.40
CA MET A 153 17.46 7.92 -0.85
C MET A 153 15.99 8.06 -0.41
N ILE A 154 15.75 8.92 0.56
CA ILE A 154 14.43 9.47 0.86
C ILE A 154 14.52 10.99 0.71
N TYR A 155 13.62 11.55 -0.09
CA TYR A 155 13.52 12.99 -0.29
C TYR A 155 12.42 13.56 0.60
N VAL A 156 12.78 14.47 1.50
CA VAL A 156 11.86 15.11 2.45
C VAL A 156 11.61 16.54 2.01
N TYR A 157 10.39 16.84 1.62
CA TYR A 157 9.95 18.15 1.15
C TYR A 157 9.10 18.85 2.21
N GLU A 158 9.42 20.10 2.51
CA GLU A 158 8.67 20.97 3.43
C GLU A 158 7.93 22.03 2.56
N PRO A 159 6.62 21.88 2.28
CA PRO A 159 5.93 22.71 1.28
C PRO A 159 5.95 24.21 1.57
N ASP A 160 5.80 24.59 2.84
CA ASP A 160 5.76 25.99 3.28
C ASP A 160 7.12 26.68 3.12
N GLU A 161 8.20 25.99 3.47
CA GLU A 161 9.58 26.50 3.38
C GLU A 161 10.15 26.33 1.96
N ARG A 162 9.54 25.44 1.16
CA ARG A 162 10.03 24.97 -0.14
C ARG A 162 11.44 24.39 -0.05
N GLU A 163 11.76 23.77 1.07
CA GLU A 163 13.03 23.09 1.29
C GLU A 163 12.91 21.61 0.94
N LEU A 164 14.01 21.06 0.42
CA LEU A 164 14.13 19.66 0.09
C LEU A 164 15.40 19.11 0.73
N LYS A 165 15.27 18.04 1.51
CA LYS A 165 16.37 17.37 2.21
C LYS A 165 16.45 15.91 1.76
N MET A 166 17.65 15.34 1.76
CA MET A 166 17.89 13.95 1.41
C MET A 166 18.36 13.16 2.63
N ILE A 167 17.82 11.96 2.80
CA ILE A 167 18.22 11.00 3.84
C ILE A 167 18.65 9.71 3.13
N GLU A 168 19.85 9.22 3.43
CA GLU A 168 20.33 7.94 2.93
C GLU A 168 19.59 6.77 3.60
N THR A 169 19.16 5.80 2.80
CA THR A 169 18.63 4.54 3.31
C THR A 169 19.76 3.53 3.49
N PRO A 170 19.58 2.48 4.32
CA PRO A 170 20.47 1.31 4.32
C PRO A 170 20.69 0.72 2.92
N ASP A 171 21.84 0.11 2.69
CA ASP A 171 22.29 -0.39 1.37
C ASP A 171 21.31 -1.39 0.72
N HIS A 172 20.55 -2.14 1.52
CA HIS A 172 19.61 -3.16 1.06
C HIS A 172 18.16 -2.84 1.43
N ALA A 173 17.87 -1.57 1.69
CA ALA A 173 16.52 -1.09 1.95
C ALA A 173 15.66 -1.20 0.70
N PHE A 174 14.38 -1.52 0.89
CA PHE A 174 13.41 -1.54 -0.19
C PHE A 174 12.15 -0.74 0.13
N LEU A 175 11.17 -1.36 0.78
CA LEU A 175 9.92 -0.68 1.13
C LEU A 175 10.05 0.04 2.47
N SER A 176 9.52 1.26 2.51
CA SER A 176 9.39 2.06 3.71
C SER A 176 7.95 2.07 4.22
N TYR A 177 7.77 2.40 5.49
CA TYR A 177 6.48 2.40 6.18
C TYR A 177 6.44 3.52 7.22
N PHE A 178 5.37 4.31 7.25
CA PHE A 178 5.13 5.24 8.35
C PHE A 178 4.14 4.64 9.34
N ILE A 179 4.55 4.49 10.60
CA ILE A 179 3.71 4.01 11.71
C ILE A 179 3.87 4.98 12.87
N ASP A 180 2.77 5.56 13.35
CA ASP A 180 2.74 6.52 14.47
C ASP A 180 3.73 7.70 14.32
N ASN A 181 3.89 8.21 13.10
CA ASN A 181 4.85 9.25 12.71
C ASN A 181 6.34 8.84 12.77
N GLU A 182 6.62 7.55 12.87
CA GLU A 182 7.97 7.01 12.76
C GLU A 182 8.15 6.33 11.40
N LEU A 183 9.29 6.59 10.76
CA LEU A 183 9.63 6.01 9.47
C LEU A 183 10.43 4.73 9.67
N TYR A 184 9.90 3.63 9.14
CA TYR A 184 10.54 2.33 9.11
C TYR A 184 10.95 1.98 7.67
N VAL A 185 11.95 1.11 7.55
CA VAL A 185 12.34 0.46 6.29
C VAL A 185 12.58 -1.02 6.53
N GLY A 186 12.20 -1.84 5.55
CA GLY A 186 12.70 -3.21 5.46
C GLY A 186 14.03 -3.21 4.72
N ASP A 187 15.10 -3.64 5.39
CA ASP A 187 16.42 -3.88 4.82
C ASP A 187 16.67 -5.38 4.73
N TYR A 188 17.05 -5.88 3.54
CA TYR A 188 17.21 -7.32 3.35
C TYR A 188 18.35 -7.91 4.22
N SER A 189 19.37 -7.13 4.55
CA SER A 189 20.53 -7.62 5.32
C SER A 189 20.33 -7.50 6.83
N SER A 190 19.66 -6.45 7.29
CA SER A 190 19.54 -6.06 8.71
C SER A 190 18.15 -6.28 9.29
N GLY A 191 17.15 -6.53 8.44
CA GLY A 191 15.75 -6.71 8.82
C GLY A 191 14.97 -5.41 8.95
N LEU A 192 14.08 -5.33 9.94
CA LEU A 192 13.24 -4.14 10.15
C LEU A 192 14.04 -3.05 10.87
N MET A 193 14.13 -1.87 10.26
CA MET A 193 14.85 -0.71 10.80
C MET A 193 13.93 0.49 10.92
N ARG A 194 14.27 1.43 11.81
CA ARG A 194 13.57 2.71 12.03
C ARG A 194 14.55 3.87 11.92
N LEU A 195 14.10 4.97 11.34
CA LEU A 195 14.83 6.23 11.32
C LEU A 195 14.84 6.85 12.73
N GLU A 196 16.04 7.04 13.27
CA GLU A 196 16.29 7.77 14.51
C GLU A 196 17.25 8.92 14.24
N ALA A 197 16.77 10.14 14.45
CA ALA A 197 17.42 11.37 14.00
C ALA A 197 17.74 11.31 12.49
N ASP A 198 19.01 11.06 12.14
CA ASP A 198 19.51 11.08 10.77
C ASP A 198 20.01 9.71 10.30
N SER A 199 19.74 8.63 11.04
CA SER A 199 20.24 7.29 10.70
C SER A 199 19.22 6.19 10.99
N PHE A 200 19.31 5.09 10.24
CA PHE A 200 18.47 3.92 10.46
C PHE A 200 19.11 2.97 11.47
N VAL A 201 18.32 2.55 12.46
CA VAL A 201 18.72 1.57 13.47
C VAL A 201 17.78 0.37 13.44
N VAL A 202 18.31 -0.82 13.72
CA VAL A 202 17.49 -2.04 13.84
C VAL A 202 16.57 -1.89 15.04
N VAL A 203 15.26 -2.11 14.84
CA VAL A 203 14.29 -2.05 15.94
C VAL A 203 14.41 -3.29 16.81
N THR A 204 13.95 -3.24 18.05
CA THR A 204 13.93 -4.41 18.93
C THR A 204 13.20 -5.59 18.27
N GLY A 205 13.91 -6.71 18.07
CA GLY A 205 13.43 -7.89 17.36
C GLY A 205 13.40 -7.79 15.83
N GLY A 206 13.79 -6.64 15.26
CA GLY A 206 13.78 -6.37 13.83
C GLY A 206 14.77 -7.20 13.02
N ASP A 207 15.86 -7.63 13.63
CA ASP A 207 16.89 -8.52 13.05
C ASP A 207 16.33 -9.89 12.66
N ASN A 208 15.23 -10.34 13.28
CA ASN A 208 14.54 -11.58 12.91
C ASN A 208 13.98 -11.57 11.47
N PHE A 209 13.92 -10.40 10.82
CA PHE A 209 13.46 -10.21 9.46
C PHE A 209 14.60 -10.01 8.46
N SER A 210 15.86 -10.23 8.87
CA SER A 210 16.97 -10.35 7.90
C SER A 210 16.68 -11.49 6.91
N GLU A 211 17.09 -11.31 5.67
CA GLU A 211 16.82 -12.22 4.55
C GLU A 211 15.31 -12.39 4.23
N MET A 212 14.49 -11.43 4.65
CA MET A 212 13.07 -11.36 4.31
C MET A 212 12.74 -10.02 3.66
N ASN A 213 12.04 -10.07 2.54
CA ASN A 213 11.47 -8.88 1.93
C ASN A 213 10.17 -8.52 2.65
N ILE A 214 10.22 -7.54 3.55
CA ILE A 214 9.03 -7.02 4.23
C ILE A 214 8.17 -6.30 3.19
N SER A 215 6.94 -6.78 3.01
CA SER A 215 5.96 -6.27 2.03
C SER A 215 4.78 -5.54 2.67
N GLY A 216 4.64 -5.63 4.00
CA GLY A 216 3.64 -4.89 4.75
C GLY A 216 4.06 -4.73 6.21
N LEU A 217 3.76 -3.56 6.77
CA LEU A 217 3.98 -3.24 8.16
C LEU A 217 2.81 -2.39 8.66
N VAL A 218 2.13 -2.84 9.71
CA VAL A 218 1.01 -2.10 10.31
C VAL A 218 1.02 -2.21 11.84
N ARG A 219 0.49 -1.19 12.51
CA ARG A 219 0.26 -1.23 13.96
C ARG A 219 -0.80 -2.30 14.28
N PHE A 220 -0.46 -3.24 15.15
CA PHE A 220 -1.43 -4.21 15.67
C PHE A 220 -2.13 -3.65 16.92
N ASP A 221 -1.32 -3.25 17.90
CA ASP A 221 -1.73 -2.53 19.12
C ASP A 221 -0.51 -1.86 19.77
N THR A 222 -0.70 -1.31 20.96
CA THR A 222 0.36 -0.65 21.72
C THR A 222 1.56 -1.58 21.92
N GLY A 223 2.66 -1.26 21.25
CA GLY A 223 3.92 -1.99 21.36
C GLY A 223 4.09 -3.14 20.37
N ARG A 224 3.10 -3.45 19.52
CA ARG A 224 3.20 -4.58 18.57
C ARG A 224 2.92 -4.18 17.12
N LEU A 225 3.61 -4.84 16.20
CA LEU A 225 3.49 -4.65 14.77
C LEU A 225 3.12 -5.97 14.10
N LEU A 226 2.20 -5.93 13.12
CA LEU A 226 2.09 -7.01 12.14
C LEU A 226 3.08 -6.75 11.02
N VAL A 227 3.89 -7.76 10.73
CA VAL A 227 4.92 -7.74 9.70
C VAL A 227 4.58 -8.79 8.67
N ALA A 228 4.22 -8.36 7.46
CA ALA A 228 4.03 -9.23 6.31
C ALA A 228 5.31 -9.27 5.47
N THR A 229 5.65 -10.44 4.96
CA THR A 229 6.77 -10.62 4.03
C THR A 229 6.30 -11.25 2.73
N TYR A 230 7.06 -11.07 1.64
CA TYR A 230 6.67 -11.64 0.34
C TYR A 230 6.43 -13.16 0.43
N TYR A 231 7.30 -13.92 1.09
CA TYR A 231 7.33 -15.38 0.97
C TYR A 231 7.23 -16.15 2.28
N GLN A 232 7.41 -15.50 3.43
CA GLN A 232 7.49 -16.16 4.74
C GLN A 232 6.21 -16.00 5.56
N GLY A 233 5.26 -15.19 5.08
CA GLY A 233 3.93 -15.03 5.67
C GLY A 233 3.82 -13.79 6.53
N ILE A 234 2.92 -13.83 7.52
CA ILE A 234 2.68 -12.73 8.45
C ILE A 234 3.11 -13.13 9.86
N PHE A 235 3.77 -12.20 10.54
CA PHE A 235 4.31 -12.33 11.90
C PHE A 235 3.77 -11.23 12.79
N LEU A 236 3.68 -11.49 14.10
CA LEU A 236 3.45 -10.45 15.10
C LEU A 236 4.76 -10.20 15.87
N LEU A 237 5.28 -8.98 15.77
CA LEU A 237 6.48 -8.51 16.47
C LEU A 237 6.08 -7.72 17.71
N ASP A 238 6.65 -8.07 18.86
CA ASP A 238 6.59 -7.26 20.08
C ASP A 238 7.83 -6.38 20.20
N LEU A 239 7.65 -5.06 20.14
CA LEU A 239 8.74 -4.08 20.17
C LEU A 239 9.33 -3.87 21.58
N VAL A 240 8.69 -4.39 22.63
CA VAL A 240 9.20 -4.29 24.00
C VAL A 240 10.10 -5.48 24.31
N THR A 241 9.67 -6.69 23.97
CA THR A 241 10.43 -7.93 24.25
C THR A 241 11.36 -8.32 23.10
N GLY A 242 11.06 -7.90 21.87
CA GLY A 242 11.71 -8.36 20.64
C GLY A 242 11.25 -9.74 20.17
N GLU A 243 10.24 -10.32 20.83
CA GLU A 243 9.72 -11.63 20.44
C GLU A 243 8.89 -11.55 19.15
N VAL A 244 9.10 -12.53 18.26
CA VAL A 244 8.34 -12.69 17.02
C VAL A 244 7.45 -13.92 17.13
N ASN A 245 6.13 -13.70 17.20
CA ASN A 245 5.16 -14.77 17.16
C ASN A 245 4.92 -15.21 15.70
N ARG A 246 5.57 -16.33 15.33
CA ARG A 246 5.47 -16.98 14.01
C ARG A 246 4.20 -17.81 13.81
N SER A 247 3.41 -18.01 14.87
CA SER A 247 2.16 -18.76 14.87
C SER A 247 0.95 -17.85 15.13
N PHE A 248 1.11 -16.53 14.92
CA PHE A 248 0.03 -15.56 15.10
C PHE A 248 -1.12 -15.81 14.11
N VAL A 249 -0.78 -16.04 12.83
CA VAL A 249 -1.76 -16.44 11.81
C VAL A 249 -1.93 -17.95 11.87
N ASP A 250 -3.19 -18.40 11.71
CA ASP A 250 -3.51 -19.82 11.56
C ASP A 250 -2.57 -20.49 10.53
N PRO A 251 -1.99 -21.67 10.81
CA PRO A 251 -0.97 -22.27 9.95
C PRO A 251 -1.42 -22.49 8.50
N ASP A 252 -2.67 -22.92 8.29
CA ASP A 252 -3.19 -23.22 6.95
C ASP A 252 -3.41 -21.91 6.18
N LEU A 253 -3.94 -20.88 6.84
CA LEU A 253 -4.07 -19.55 6.25
C LEU A 253 -2.70 -18.93 5.93
N ASN A 254 -1.72 -19.05 6.83
CA ASN A 254 -0.41 -18.48 6.63
C ASN A 254 0.32 -19.17 5.45
N GLU A 255 0.15 -20.49 5.31
CA GLU A 255 0.68 -21.23 4.17
C GLU A 255 0.00 -20.84 2.85
N TYR A 256 -1.32 -20.61 2.86
CA TYR A 256 -2.03 -20.05 1.72
C TYR A 256 -1.44 -18.69 1.31
N LEU A 257 -1.23 -17.78 2.26
CA LEU A 257 -0.67 -16.44 2.00
C LEU A 257 0.76 -16.48 1.45
N LYS A 258 1.62 -17.38 1.95
CA LYS A 258 2.98 -17.56 1.42
C LYS A 258 2.98 -17.96 -0.05
N ASN A 259 2.09 -18.87 -0.45
CA ASN A 259 1.95 -19.31 -1.84
C ASN A 259 1.38 -18.21 -2.74
N GLY A 260 0.53 -17.33 -2.18
CA GLY A 260 -0.01 -16.17 -2.88
C GLY A 260 0.99 -15.06 -3.17
N VAL A 261 2.08 -15.00 -2.40
CA VAL A 261 3.04 -13.88 -2.33
C VAL A 261 2.39 -12.59 -1.86
N ILE A 262 2.60 -12.22 -0.60
CA ILE A 262 1.92 -11.06 0.03
C ILE A 262 2.51 -9.77 -0.49
N THR A 263 1.71 -8.91 -1.12
CA THR A 263 2.18 -7.65 -1.73
C THR A 263 1.78 -6.40 -0.98
N TYR A 264 0.71 -6.47 -0.18
CA TYR A 264 0.22 -5.33 0.56
C TYR A 264 -0.54 -5.78 1.82
N LEU A 265 -0.42 -4.99 2.88
CA LEU A 265 -1.15 -5.16 4.14
C LEU A 265 -1.74 -3.81 4.52
N HIS A 266 -3.06 -3.77 4.73
CA HIS A 266 -3.79 -2.55 5.09
C HIS A 266 -4.63 -2.78 6.35
N PRO A 267 -4.56 -1.90 7.36
CA PRO A 267 -5.42 -1.98 8.52
C PRO A 267 -6.85 -1.52 8.16
N LEU A 268 -7.84 -2.21 8.70
CA LEU A 268 -9.25 -1.80 8.74
C LEU A 268 -9.64 -1.60 10.21
N ASP A 269 -10.83 -1.07 10.50
CA ASP A 269 -11.27 -0.75 11.87
C ASP A 269 -11.05 -1.88 12.89
N ARG A 270 -11.28 -3.14 12.49
CA ARG A 270 -11.13 -4.32 13.34
C ARG A 270 -10.47 -5.51 12.64
N ASP A 271 -10.06 -5.33 11.40
CA ASP A 271 -9.60 -6.38 10.50
C ASP A 271 -8.40 -5.89 9.70
N PHE A 272 -7.84 -6.74 8.84
CA PHE A 272 -6.77 -6.38 7.92
C PHE A 272 -7.13 -6.87 6.53
N ALA A 273 -6.85 -6.05 5.52
CA ALA A 273 -6.87 -6.48 4.13
C ALA A 273 -5.45 -6.90 3.71
N VAL A 274 -5.34 -8.08 3.09
CA VAL A 274 -4.09 -8.62 2.58
C VAL A 274 -4.23 -8.82 1.08
N ALA A 275 -3.34 -8.21 0.30
CA ALA A 275 -3.26 -8.45 -1.13
C ALA A 275 -2.15 -9.45 -1.44
N THR A 276 -2.36 -10.31 -2.43
CA THR A 276 -1.34 -11.25 -2.91
C THR A 276 -1.28 -11.24 -4.44
N TYR A 277 -0.18 -11.73 -5.03
CA TYR A 277 -0.04 -11.80 -6.49
C TYR A 277 -0.87 -12.93 -7.14
N TYR A 278 -0.91 -14.11 -6.51
CA TYR A 278 -1.38 -15.33 -7.16
C TYR A 278 -2.62 -15.95 -6.52
N SER A 279 -3.15 -15.36 -5.44
CA SER A 279 -4.31 -15.90 -4.73
C SER A 279 -5.23 -14.79 -4.22
N GLY A 280 -6.44 -14.69 -4.78
CA GLY A 280 -7.48 -13.73 -4.39
C GLY A 280 -8.85 -14.36 -4.47
#